data_AF-A0A290ZDM7-F1
#
_entry.id   AF-A0A290ZDM7-F1
#
_cell.length_a   1.000
_cell.length_b   1.000
_cell.length_c   1.000
_cell.angle_alpha   90.00
_cell.angle_beta   90.00
_cell.angle_gamma   90.00
#
_symmetry.space_group_name_H-M   'P 1'
#
loop_
_entity.id
_entity.type
_entity.pdbx_description
1 polymer ?
#
loop_
_entity_poly.entity_id
_entity_poly.type
_entity_poly.pdbx_seq_one_letter_code
_entity_poly.pdbx_strand_id
1 'polypeptide(L)'
;MGKSIAALAALLVLVAPGGGGREVRRVEVLGDLASAAHVAVVVPGSDVAEADFDRTVGAMARAVRSEADRPDLAVVAWLGYETPSGVGVDAASGRLARTGARALADHVATLPGRVHLLCHSYGTVVCGLAARELAGRGVPVADVALTGSPGVRAGSAAELGAGTRVWAGRADADWIGRVPNTRLLDLGHGPDPADPEFGARALPTGGVTAHDGYYAPGTESLRALARVAVGERP
;
A
#
# COMPACT_ATOMS: atom_id res chain seq x y z
N MET A 1 21.45 -1.46 -40.17
CA MET A 1 21.14 -2.52 -39.17
C MET A 1 21.31 -1.91 -37.79
N GLY A 2 20.22 -1.38 -37.22
CA GLY A 2 20.22 -0.77 -35.88
C GLY A 2 20.24 -1.86 -34.81
N LYS A 3 21.17 -1.75 -33.87
CA LYS A 3 21.22 -2.64 -32.70
C LYS A 3 20.30 -2.05 -31.63
N SER A 4 19.14 -2.65 -31.42
CA SER A 4 18.31 -2.37 -30.25
C SER A 4 19.05 -2.82 -28.99
N ILE A 5 19.30 -1.87 -28.09
CA ILE A 5 19.79 -2.15 -26.73
C ILE A 5 18.54 -2.46 -25.92
N ALA A 6 18.38 -3.73 -25.51
CA ALA A 6 17.36 -4.13 -24.57
C ALA A 6 17.65 -3.46 -23.22
N ALA A 7 16.71 -2.66 -22.71
CA ALA A 7 16.78 -2.08 -21.38
C ALA A 7 16.66 -3.20 -20.34
N LEU A 8 17.70 -3.35 -19.52
CA LEU A 8 17.75 -4.30 -18.41
C LEU A 8 16.82 -3.77 -17.30
N ALA A 9 15.81 -4.54 -16.91
CA ALA A 9 15.06 -4.28 -15.68
C ALA A 9 16.03 -4.47 -14.50
N ALA A 10 16.39 -3.37 -13.83
CA ALA A 10 17.28 -3.42 -12.68
C ALA A 10 16.46 -3.81 -11.44
N LEU A 11 16.59 -5.06 -11.00
CA LEU A 11 16.13 -5.49 -9.69
C LEU A 11 17.07 -4.89 -8.62
N LEU A 12 16.67 -3.77 -8.03
CA LEU A 12 17.39 -3.19 -6.90
C LEU A 12 16.83 -3.77 -5.59
N VAL A 13 17.51 -4.77 -5.02
CA VAL A 13 17.22 -5.25 -3.66
C VAL A 13 18.04 -4.41 -2.67
N LEU A 14 17.39 -3.48 -1.96
CA LEU A 14 18.01 -2.88 -0.77
C LEU A 14 17.72 -3.78 0.44
N VAL A 15 18.80 -4.33 1.02
CA VAL A 15 18.76 -4.96 2.35
C VAL A 15 19.27 -3.93 3.36
N ALA A 16 18.41 -3.46 4.26
CA ALA A 16 18.80 -2.55 5.33
C ALA A 16 19.38 -3.34 6.52
N PRO A 17 20.57 -2.99 7.06
CA PRO A 17 21.10 -3.64 8.25
C PRO A 17 20.50 -2.99 9.52
N GLY A 18 19.76 -3.77 10.31
CA GLY A 18 19.30 -3.40 11.65
C GLY A 18 19.54 -4.56 12.62
N GLY A 19 20.24 -4.30 13.72
CA GLY A 19 20.68 -5.32 14.66
C GLY A 19 19.57 -5.91 15.53
N GLY A 20 19.66 -7.22 15.79
CA GLY A 20 18.98 -7.90 16.89
C GLY A 20 17.63 -8.55 16.55
N GLY A 21 17.65 -9.62 15.76
CA GLY A 21 16.45 -10.35 15.29
C GLY A 21 16.31 -10.19 13.78
N ARG A 22 15.95 -11.25 13.07
CA ARG A 22 16.11 -11.37 11.60
C ARG A 22 15.16 -10.44 10.85
N GLU A 23 15.52 -9.17 10.80
CA GLU A 23 14.75 -8.07 10.21
C GLU A 23 14.92 -8.10 8.69
N VAL A 24 14.20 -9.02 8.03
CA VAL A 24 14.29 -9.08 6.58
C VAL A 24 13.30 -8.11 5.96
N ARG A 25 13.87 -7.02 5.47
CA ARG A 25 13.19 -6.01 4.69
C ARG A 25 13.54 -6.26 3.23
N ARG A 26 12.53 -6.55 2.40
CA ARG A 26 12.69 -6.72 0.94
C ARG A 26 11.88 -5.65 0.24
N VAL A 27 12.53 -4.96 -0.70
CA VAL A 27 11.90 -4.01 -1.59
C VAL A 27 12.30 -4.39 -3.01
N GLU A 28 11.33 -4.40 -3.91
CA GLU A 28 11.53 -4.67 -5.34
C GLU A 28 10.84 -3.59 -6.17
N VAL A 29 11.51 -3.18 -7.24
CA VAL A 29 11.06 -2.11 -8.12
C VAL A 29 10.80 -2.71 -9.51
N LEU A 30 9.62 -2.43 -10.05
CA LEU A 30 9.19 -2.80 -11.39
C LEU A 30 9.06 -1.54 -12.25
N GLY A 31 9.94 -1.39 -13.24
CA GLY A 31 10.07 -0.17 -14.04
C GLY A 31 11.36 0.57 -13.75
N ASP A 32 11.47 1.82 -14.21
CA ASP A 32 12.65 2.66 -14.03
C ASP A 32 12.33 3.87 -13.13
N LEU A 33 12.82 3.85 -11.89
CA LEU A 33 12.64 4.96 -10.96
C LEU A 33 13.29 6.26 -11.44
N ALA A 34 14.38 6.19 -12.22
CA ALA A 34 15.10 7.39 -12.64
C ALA A 34 14.31 8.26 -13.61
N SER A 35 13.40 7.65 -14.39
CA SER A 35 12.56 8.31 -15.39
C SER A 35 11.06 8.31 -15.06
N ALA A 36 10.65 7.65 -13.98
CA ALA A 36 9.24 7.54 -13.60
C ALA A 36 8.62 8.89 -13.21
N ALA A 37 7.52 9.24 -13.89
CA ALA A 37 6.67 10.37 -13.48
C ALA A 37 5.75 9.97 -12.31
N HIS A 38 5.43 8.67 -12.19
CA HIS A 38 4.58 8.10 -11.16
C HIS A 38 5.29 6.94 -10.46
N VAL A 39 5.27 6.94 -9.13
CA VAL A 39 5.79 5.85 -8.32
C VAL A 39 4.67 5.31 -7.43
N ALA A 40 4.24 4.09 -7.69
CA ALA A 40 3.23 3.42 -6.87
C ALA A 40 3.90 2.49 -5.87
N VAL A 41 3.66 2.67 -4.58
CA VAL A 41 4.20 1.82 -3.51
C VAL A 41 3.10 0.90 -3.01
N VAL A 42 3.28 -0.41 -3.22
CA VAL A 42 2.36 -1.45 -2.77
C VAL A 42 2.78 -1.93 -1.38
N VAL A 43 1.89 -1.78 -0.40
CA VAL A 43 2.13 -2.10 1.01
C VAL A 43 1.22 -3.26 1.43
N PRO A 44 1.78 -4.43 1.80
CA PRO A 44 1.01 -5.62 2.13
C PRO A 44 0.40 -5.56 3.53
N GLY A 45 -0.50 -6.50 3.79
CA GLY A 45 -1.12 -6.74 5.09
C GLY A 45 -0.29 -7.61 6.03
N SER A 46 -1.00 -8.31 6.91
CA SER A 46 -0.48 -9.33 7.82
C SER A 46 0.03 -10.57 7.08
N ASP A 47 0.71 -11.46 7.80
CA ASP A 47 1.11 -12.81 7.32
C ASP A 47 2.00 -12.81 6.06
N VAL A 48 2.75 -11.73 5.83
CA VAL A 48 3.71 -11.67 4.72
C VAL A 48 5.13 -11.80 5.24
N ALA A 49 5.63 -13.04 5.22
CA ALA A 49 7.05 -13.32 5.43
C ALA A 49 7.87 -13.05 4.16
N GLU A 50 9.18 -12.84 4.31
CA GLU A 50 10.11 -12.70 3.17
C GLU A 50 9.98 -13.86 2.15
N ALA A 51 9.86 -15.09 2.63
CA ALA A 51 9.71 -16.28 1.78
C ALA A 51 8.43 -16.25 0.92
N ASP A 52 7.48 -15.39 1.30
CA ASP A 52 6.18 -15.26 0.66
C ASP A 52 6.09 -13.99 -0.19
N PHE A 53 7.16 -13.19 -0.24
CA PHE A 53 7.20 -11.91 -0.93
C PHE A 53 6.71 -12.02 -2.37
N ASP A 54 7.27 -12.96 -3.14
CA ASP A 54 6.96 -13.10 -4.56
C ASP A 54 5.51 -13.54 -4.80
N ARG A 55 4.92 -14.33 -3.90
CA ARG A 55 3.52 -14.78 -4.02
C ARG A 55 2.50 -13.79 -3.45
N THR A 56 2.95 -12.77 -2.73
CA THR A 56 2.12 -11.75 -2.07
C THR A 56 2.38 -10.36 -2.66
N VAL A 57 3.10 -9.47 -1.95
CA VAL A 57 3.36 -8.09 -2.37
C VAL A 57 4.04 -8.00 -3.74
N GLY A 58 4.95 -8.93 -4.05
CA GLY A 58 5.58 -9.02 -5.37
C GLY A 58 4.57 -9.35 -6.47
N ALA A 59 3.62 -10.26 -6.22
CA ALA A 59 2.54 -10.56 -7.15
C ALA A 59 1.56 -9.38 -7.29
N MET A 60 1.22 -8.70 -6.19
CA MET A 60 0.38 -7.50 -6.20
C MET A 60 1.01 -6.38 -7.05
N ALA A 61 2.30 -6.12 -6.86
CA ALA A 61 3.03 -5.11 -7.64
C ALA A 61 3.12 -5.47 -9.13
N ARG A 62 3.40 -6.74 -9.46
CA ARG A 62 3.39 -7.21 -10.85
C ARG A 62 2.01 -7.08 -11.49
N ALA A 63 0.94 -7.37 -10.75
CA ALA A 63 -0.42 -7.20 -11.23
C ALA A 63 -0.72 -5.72 -11.54
N VAL A 64 -0.38 -4.79 -10.63
CA VAL A 64 -0.55 -3.35 -10.86
C VAL A 64 0.27 -2.88 -12.07
N ARG A 65 1.53 -3.30 -12.16
CA ARG A 65 2.41 -2.89 -13.27
C ARG A 65 1.90 -3.38 -14.62
N SER A 66 1.37 -4.61 -14.65
CA SER A 66 0.80 -5.23 -15.85
C SER A 66 -0.55 -4.61 -16.23
N GLU A 67 -1.41 -4.31 -15.26
CA GLU A 67 -2.73 -3.73 -15.53
C GLU A 67 -2.62 -2.26 -16.00
N ALA A 68 -1.71 -1.49 -15.41
CA ALA A 68 -1.49 -0.10 -15.83
C ALA A 68 -0.83 -0.01 -17.21
N ASP A 69 0.14 -0.89 -17.49
CA ASP A 69 0.94 -0.94 -18.73
C ASP A 69 1.48 0.43 -19.20
N ARG A 70 2.11 1.18 -18.29
CA ARG A 70 2.59 2.54 -18.54
C ARG A 70 4.11 2.66 -18.44
N PRO A 71 4.81 3.27 -19.42
CA PRO A 71 6.27 3.39 -19.41
C PRO A 71 6.78 4.40 -18.37
N ASP A 72 5.94 5.36 -17.96
CA ASP A 72 6.24 6.41 -16.98
C ASP A 72 5.89 6.02 -15.53
N LEU A 73 5.54 4.75 -15.30
CA LEU A 73 5.22 4.18 -13.99
C LEU A 73 6.33 3.24 -13.49
N ALA A 74 6.80 3.50 -12.27
CA ALA A 74 7.52 2.51 -11.46
C ALA A 74 6.61 2.00 -10.33
N VAL A 75 6.59 0.70 -10.10
CA VAL A 75 5.84 0.07 -8.99
C VAL A 75 6.82 -0.54 -8.00
N VAL A 76 6.71 -0.16 -6.73
CA VAL A 76 7.53 -0.65 -5.64
C VAL A 76 6.73 -1.68 -4.85
N ALA A 77 7.15 -2.94 -4.87
CA ALA A 77 6.71 -3.96 -3.92
C ALA A 77 7.47 -3.75 -2.61
N TRP A 78 6.79 -3.29 -1.55
CA TRP A 78 7.45 -2.84 -0.33
C TRP A 78 7.09 -3.73 0.87
N LEU A 79 8.04 -4.57 1.31
CA LEU A 79 7.98 -5.33 2.56
C LEU A 79 9.06 -4.78 3.51
N GLY A 80 8.84 -3.57 4.03
CA GLY A 80 9.81 -2.86 4.88
C GLY A 80 9.51 -2.92 6.38
N TYR A 81 8.56 -3.74 6.81
CA TYR A 81 8.15 -3.86 8.21
C TYR A 81 7.84 -5.30 8.59
N GLU A 82 7.93 -5.61 9.88
CA GLU A 82 7.44 -6.87 10.43
C GLU A 82 5.90 -6.87 10.39
N THR A 83 5.34 -7.77 9.58
CA THR A 83 3.89 -7.92 9.48
C THR A 83 3.36 -8.71 10.67
N PRO A 84 2.19 -8.37 11.22
CA PRO A 84 1.56 -9.20 12.25
C PRO A 84 1.32 -10.63 11.75
N SER A 85 1.38 -11.61 12.66
CA SER A 85 0.92 -12.98 12.37
C SER A 85 -0.54 -13.15 12.76
N GLY A 86 -1.38 -13.55 11.80
CA GLY A 86 -2.81 -13.76 11.95
C GLY A 86 -3.59 -12.51 12.38
N VAL A 87 -4.73 -12.74 13.02
CA VAL A 87 -5.66 -11.70 13.52
C VAL A 87 -5.49 -11.42 15.03
N GLY A 88 -4.29 -11.70 15.56
CA GLY A 88 -4.00 -11.59 16.99
C GLY A 88 -3.85 -10.16 17.51
N VAL A 89 -3.41 -10.03 18.77
CA VAL A 89 -3.21 -8.74 19.45
C VAL A 89 -2.31 -7.80 18.66
N ASP A 90 -1.27 -8.32 18.02
CA ASP A 90 -0.36 -7.49 17.21
C ASP A 90 -1.05 -6.87 15.99
N ALA A 91 -1.98 -7.61 15.36
CA ALA A 91 -2.82 -7.12 14.26
C ALA A 91 -3.89 -6.12 14.75
N ALA A 92 -4.31 -6.21 16.01
CA ALA A 92 -5.20 -5.23 16.62
C ALA A 92 -4.46 -3.99 17.16
N SER A 93 -3.18 -4.13 17.53
CA SER A 93 -2.36 -3.07 18.12
C SER A 93 -1.75 -2.16 17.05
N GLY A 94 -1.36 -0.95 17.46
CA GLY A 94 -0.68 0.00 16.58
C GLY A 94 0.85 -0.13 16.58
N ARG A 95 1.45 -1.05 17.35
CA ARG A 95 2.91 -1.08 17.56
C ARG A 95 3.67 -1.35 16.26
N LEU A 96 3.36 -2.45 15.58
CA LEU A 96 3.98 -2.81 14.31
C LEU A 96 3.68 -1.77 13.22
N ALA A 97 2.43 -1.30 13.14
CA ALA A 97 2.04 -0.27 12.21
C ALA A 97 2.83 1.05 12.39
N ARG A 98 3.11 1.49 13.61
CA ARG A 98 3.93 2.70 13.87
C ARG A 98 5.39 2.52 13.44
N THR A 99 5.97 1.34 13.66
CA THR A 99 7.33 1.06 13.19
C THR A 99 7.39 1.01 11.67
N GLY A 100 6.43 0.31 11.04
CA GLY A 100 6.32 0.27 9.59
C GLY A 100 6.05 1.64 8.98
N ALA A 101 5.25 2.49 9.63
CA ALA A 101 4.91 3.81 9.14
C ALA A 101 6.13 4.73 9.03
N ARG A 102 7.01 4.72 10.05
CA ARG A 102 8.28 5.46 10.02
C ARG A 102 9.18 4.97 8.89
N ALA A 103 9.35 3.65 8.77
CA ALA A 103 10.15 3.06 7.70
C ALA A 103 9.59 3.38 6.29
N LEU A 104 8.26 3.37 6.14
CA LEU A 104 7.60 3.73 4.90
C LEU A 104 7.75 5.22 4.60
N ALA A 105 7.57 6.11 5.58
CA ALA A 105 7.76 7.54 5.42
C ALA A 105 9.19 7.88 5.00
N ASP A 106 10.19 7.25 5.62
CA ASP A 106 11.60 7.42 5.24
C ASP A 106 11.88 6.92 3.83
N HIS A 107 11.30 5.78 3.43
CA HIS A 107 11.42 5.29 2.07
C HIS A 107 10.74 6.22 1.05
N VAL A 108 9.51 6.66 1.32
CA VAL A 108 8.76 7.55 0.41
C VAL A 108 9.46 8.89 0.25
N ALA A 109 10.09 9.42 1.29
CA ALA A 109 10.82 10.68 1.22
C ALA A 109 12.03 10.65 0.27
N THR A 110 12.50 9.47 -0.15
CA THR A 110 13.60 9.33 -1.12
C THR A 110 13.12 9.03 -2.54
N LEU A 111 11.82 8.78 -2.74
CA LEU A 111 11.28 8.42 -4.05
C LEU A 111 11.12 9.65 -4.95
N PRO A 112 11.39 9.51 -6.26
CA PRO A 112 11.17 10.57 -7.23
C PRO A 112 9.70 10.65 -7.66
N GLY A 113 9.37 11.67 -8.45
CA GLY A 113 8.09 11.79 -9.13
C GLY A 113 6.89 11.96 -8.17
N ARG A 114 5.70 11.60 -8.67
CA ARG A 114 4.46 11.62 -7.87
C ARG A 114 4.24 10.26 -7.22
N VAL A 115 4.22 10.23 -5.89
CA VAL A 115 4.07 8.98 -5.11
C VAL A 115 2.58 8.68 -4.83
N HIS A 116 2.20 7.42 -5.04
CA HIS A 116 0.87 6.85 -4.78
C HIS A 116 1.02 5.64 -3.85
N LEU A 117 0.31 5.61 -2.74
CA LEU A 117 0.34 4.46 -1.82
C LEU A 117 -0.84 3.54 -2.11
N LEU A 118 -0.56 2.27 -2.39
CA LEU A 118 -1.56 1.22 -2.63
C LEU A 118 -1.49 0.22 -1.49
N CYS A 119 -2.44 0.28 -0.57
CA CYS A 119 -2.32 -0.34 0.73
C CYS A 119 -3.42 -1.35 0.94
N HIS A 120 -3.06 -2.53 1.43
CA HIS A 120 -3.99 -3.63 1.62
C HIS A 120 -3.99 -4.11 3.06
N SER A 121 -5.18 -4.41 3.60
CA SER A 121 -5.35 -5.04 4.91
C SER A 121 -4.60 -4.25 6.00
N TYR A 122 -3.79 -4.89 6.86
CA TYR A 122 -2.99 -4.19 7.88
C TYR A 122 -2.06 -3.10 7.32
N GLY A 123 -1.63 -3.22 6.05
CA GLY A 123 -0.86 -2.19 5.36
C GLY A 123 -1.59 -0.85 5.24
N THR A 124 -2.93 -0.84 5.29
CA THR A 124 -3.72 0.40 5.35
C THR A 124 -3.49 1.19 6.64
N VAL A 125 -3.24 0.51 7.76
CA VAL A 125 -2.87 1.13 9.03
C VAL A 125 -1.48 1.78 8.94
N VAL A 126 -0.53 1.06 8.34
CA VAL A 126 0.83 1.54 8.08
C VAL A 126 0.78 2.80 7.20
N CYS A 127 0.05 2.75 6.09
CA CYS A 127 -0.09 3.88 5.17
C CYS A 127 -0.80 5.08 5.80
N GLY A 128 -1.85 4.87 6.59
CA GLY A 128 -2.56 5.95 7.29
C GLY A 128 -1.64 6.73 8.24
N LEU A 129 -0.82 6.00 9.00
CA LEU A 129 0.18 6.61 9.88
C LEU A 129 1.32 7.27 9.09
N ALA A 130 1.82 6.63 8.03
CA ALA A 130 2.90 7.17 7.20
C ALA A 130 2.48 8.45 6.48
N ALA A 131 1.27 8.50 5.92
CA ALA A 131 0.75 9.68 5.23
C ALA A 131 0.67 10.90 6.16
N ARG A 132 0.25 10.70 7.41
CA ARG A 132 0.24 11.75 8.45
C ARG A 132 1.65 12.23 8.80
N GLU A 133 2.59 11.31 8.93
CA GLU A 133 4.00 11.63 9.21
C GLU A 133 4.63 12.42 8.05
N LEU A 134 4.41 11.98 6.81
CA LEU A 134 4.86 12.66 5.59
C LEU A 134 4.26 14.05 5.46
N ALA A 135 2.96 14.20 5.73
CA ALA A 135 2.29 15.50 5.75
C ALA A 135 2.91 16.45 6.78
N GLY A 136 3.24 15.97 7.98
CA GLY A 136 3.95 16.75 9.00
C GLY A 136 5.38 17.15 8.59
N ARG A 137 6.01 16.38 7.69
CA ARG A 137 7.33 16.67 7.10
C ARG A 137 7.25 17.54 5.84
N GLY A 138 6.06 17.87 5.35
CA GLY A 138 5.87 18.58 4.08
C GLY A 138 6.22 17.74 2.85
N VAL A 139 6.24 16.41 2.97
CA VAL A 139 6.49 15.48 1.85
C VAL A 139 5.15 15.07 1.25
N PRO A 140 4.84 15.44 0.00
CA PRO A 140 3.52 15.19 -0.58
C PRO A 140 3.34 13.72 -1.00
N VAL A 141 2.18 13.16 -0.70
CA VAL A 141 1.67 11.91 -1.30
C VAL A 141 0.44 12.27 -2.12
N ALA A 142 0.41 11.88 -3.40
CA ALA A 142 -0.66 12.29 -4.30
C ALA A 142 -1.96 11.53 -4.04
N ASP A 143 -1.85 10.20 -3.89
CA ASP A 143 -2.97 9.30 -3.67
C ASP A 143 -2.65 8.26 -2.60
N VAL A 144 -3.66 7.88 -1.81
CA VAL A 144 -3.64 6.74 -0.90
C VAL A 144 -4.87 5.88 -1.19
N ALA A 145 -4.66 4.69 -1.73
CA ALA A 145 -5.71 3.69 -1.95
C ALA A 145 -5.70 2.64 -0.84
N LEU A 146 -6.87 2.39 -0.26
CA LEU A 146 -7.06 1.55 0.91
C LEU A 146 -8.03 0.41 0.55
N THR A 147 -7.55 -0.84 0.53
CA THR A 147 -8.39 -2.00 0.22
C THR A 147 -8.40 -3.02 1.35
N GLY A 148 -9.58 -3.57 1.64
CA GLY A 148 -9.75 -4.56 2.72
C GLY A 148 -9.29 -4.04 4.09
N SER A 149 -9.51 -2.76 4.37
CA SER A 149 -8.92 -2.08 5.53
C SER A 149 -9.60 -2.47 6.85
N PRO A 150 -8.84 -2.73 7.93
CA PRO A 150 -9.37 -2.75 9.30
C PRO A 150 -9.44 -1.35 9.95
N GLY A 151 -9.16 -0.28 9.19
CA GLY A 151 -9.01 1.10 9.65
C GLY A 151 -7.62 1.68 9.34
N VAL A 152 -7.44 2.97 9.59
CA VAL A 152 -6.19 3.70 9.25
C VAL A 152 -5.63 4.57 10.39
N ARG A 153 -6.20 4.45 11.59
CA ARG A 153 -5.89 5.24 12.80
C ARG A 153 -6.00 6.75 12.57
N ALA A 154 -6.98 7.17 11.78
CA ALA A 154 -7.42 8.55 11.59
C ALA A 154 -8.95 8.61 11.71
N GLY A 155 -9.50 9.77 12.12
CA GLY A 155 -10.95 9.96 12.21
C GLY A 155 -11.61 10.25 10.87
N SER A 156 -10.86 10.76 9.89
CA SER A 156 -11.35 11.11 8.56
C SER A 156 -10.24 11.08 7.50
N ALA A 157 -10.63 11.03 6.23
CA ALA A 157 -9.70 11.11 5.09
C ALA A 157 -8.88 12.40 5.09
N ALA A 158 -9.46 13.52 5.56
CA ALA A 158 -8.80 14.83 5.62
C ALA A 158 -7.58 14.84 6.55
N GLU A 159 -7.54 13.95 7.55
CA GLU A 159 -6.39 13.83 8.45
C GLU A 159 -5.16 13.17 7.79
N LEU A 160 -5.31 12.50 6.63
CA LEU A 160 -4.18 11.83 5.95
C LEU A 160 -3.24 12.78 5.19
N GLY A 161 -3.53 14.08 5.19
CA GLY A 161 -2.69 15.10 4.59
C GLY A 161 -3.46 16.00 3.63
N ALA A 162 -3.18 17.30 3.68
CA ALA A 162 -3.79 18.27 2.79
C ALA A 162 -3.37 17.99 1.33
N GLY A 163 -4.36 17.88 0.44
CA GLY A 163 -4.13 17.61 -1.00
C GLY A 163 -3.96 16.13 -1.37
N THR A 164 -3.83 15.23 -0.39
CA THR A 164 -3.83 13.78 -0.61
C THR A 164 -5.22 13.32 -1.03
N ARG A 165 -5.33 12.62 -2.16
CA ARG A 165 -6.58 11.95 -2.56
C ARG A 165 -6.66 10.59 -1.89
N VAL A 166 -7.71 10.37 -1.11
CA VAL A 166 -7.92 9.08 -0.43
C VAL A 166 -9.00 8.30 -1.17
N TRP A 167 -8.68 7.06 -1.53
CA TRP A 167 -9.59 6.10 -2.17
C TRP A 167 -9.74 4.90 -1.25
N ALA A 168 -10.96 4.40 -1.09
CA ALA A 168 -11.22 3.25 -0.24
C ALA A 168 -12.24 2.31 -0.87
N GLY A 169 -11.97 1.02 -0.78
CA GLY A 169 -12.85 -0.04 -1.27
C GLY A 169 -12.85 -1.22 -0.32
N ARG A 170 -14.04 -1.70 0.04
CA ARG A 170 -14.25 -2.97 0.73
C ARG A 170 -15.26 -3.79 -0.06
N ALA A 171 -14.84 -4.98 -0.50
CA ALA A 171 -15.72 -5.91 -1.18
C ALA A 171 -16.72 -6.54 -0.20
N ASP A 172 -17.94 -6.81 -0.63
CA ASP A 172 -18.99 -7.43 0.21
C ASP A 172 -18.58 -8.83 0.71
N ALA A 173 -17.79 -9.56 -0.09
CA ALA A 173 -17.26 -10.87 0.25
C ALA A 173 -16.09 -10.82 1.26
N ASP A 174 -15.61 -9.63 1.61
CA ASP A 174 -14.48 -9.46 2.51
C ASP A 174 -14.90 -9.61 3.97
N TRP A 175 -14.32 -10.61 4.64
CA TRP A 175 -14.58 -10.88 6.05
C TRP A 175 -14.17 -9.71 6.96
N ILE A 176 -13.29 -8.82 6.50
CA ILE A 176 -12.85 -7.65 7.28
C ILE A 176 -14.01 -6.73 7.67
N GLY A 177 -15.11 -6.74 6.91
CA GLY A 177 -16.34 -6.02 7.28
C GLY A 177 -16.96 -6.49 8.60
N ARG A 178 -16.52 -7.63 9.14
CA ARG A 178 -16.94 -8.17 10.45
C ARG A 178 -16.03 -7.75 11.60
N VAL A 179 -14.90 -7.10 11.33
CA VAL A 179 -14.00 -6.58 12.36
C VAL A 179 -14.62 -5.30 12.95
N PRO A 180 -14.75 -5.16 14.28
CA PRO A 180 -15.29 -3.96 14.88
C PRO A 180 -14.45 -2.71 14.57
N ASN A 181 -15.06 -1.70 13.94
CA ASN A 181 -14.44 -0.42 13.56
C ASN A 181 -14.32 0.55 14.75
N THR A 182 -13.83 0.07 15.89
CA THR A 182 -13.70 0.85 17.12
C THR A 182 -12.27 0.82 17.60
N ARG A 183 -11.81 1.94 18.17
CA ARG A 183 -10.52 2.00 18.85
C ARG A 183 -10.73 2.26 20.33
N LEU A 184 -10.14 1.41 21.17
CA LEU A 184 -10.04 1.60 22.61
C LEU A 184 -8.58 1.47 23.02
N LEU A 185 -8.00 2.53 23.58
CA LEU A 185 -6.57 2.64 23.85
C LEU A 185 -5.74 2.41 22.57
N ASP A 186 -4.90 1.37 22.53
CA ASP A 186 -4.11 1.02 21.34
C ASP A 186 -4.72 -0.10 20.48
N LEU A 187 -5.85 -0.69 20.92
CA LEU A 187 -6.55 -1.76 20.22
C LEU A 187 -7.57 -1.20 19.24
N GLY A 188 -7.54 -1.70 18.01
CA GLY A 188 -8.38 -1.27 16.90
C GLY A 188 -7.79 -0.09 16.12
N HIS A 189 -8.26 0.10 14.90
CA HIS A 189 -7.68 1.06 13.95
C HIS A 189 -8.63 2.19 13.55
N GLY A 190 -9.72 2.36 14.27
CA GLY A 190 -10.67 3.46 14.08
C GLY A 190 -11.74 3.15 13.03
N PRO A 191 -12.36 4.18 12.42
CA PRO A 191 -13.44 4.01 11.45
C PRO A 191 -12.98 3.25 10.20
N ASP A 192 -13.93 2.60 9.56
CA ASP A 192 -13.75 1.97 8.26
C ASP A 192 -13.57 3.05 7.17
N PRO A 193 -12.46 3.06 6.43
CA PRO A 193 -12.25 4.06 5.40
C PRO A 193 -13.19 3.93 4.19
N ALA A 194 -13.85 2.78 4.01
CA ALA A 194 -14.86 2.60 2.97
C ALA A 194 -16.25 3.15 3.38
N ASP A 195 -16.44 3.52 4.65
CA ASP A 195 -17.65 4.20 5.10
C ASP A 195 -17.71 5.63 4.52
N PRO A 196 -18.82 6.05 3.90
CA PRO A 196 -18.97 7.41 3.40
C PRO A 196 -18.68 8.51 4.43
N GLU A 197 -18.95 8.27 5.72
CA GLU A 197 -18.67 9.24 6.80
C GLU A 197 -17.17 9.52 6.99
N PHE A 198 -16.31 8.57 6.60
CA PHE A 198 -14.86 8.77 6.63
C PHE A 198 -14.39 9.81 5.61
N GLY A 199 -15.13 9.98 4.50
CA GLY A 199 -14.85 10.97 3.47
C GLY A 199 -13.81 10.55 2.42
N ALA A 200 -13.44 9.27 2.35
CA ALA A 200 -12.67 8.75 1.22
C ALA A 200 -13.56 8.63 -0.04
N ARG A 201 -12.93 8.64 -1.20
CA ARG A 201 -13.60 8.40 -2.48
C ARG A 201 -13.76 6.90 -2.68
N ALA A 202 -14.90 6.48 -3.22
CA ALA A 202 -15.15 5.06 -3.48
C ALA A 202 -14.14 4.50 -4.50
N LEU A 203 -13.60 3.32 -4.19
CA LEU A 203 -12.78 2.52 -5.09
C LEU A 203 -13.60 1.28 -5.50
N PRO A 204 -13.87 1.05 -6.80
CA PRO A 204 -14.64 -0.10 -7.26
C PRO A 204 -14.02 -1.45 -6.85
N THR A 205 -14.85 -2.41 -6.40
CA THR A 205 -14.39 -3.72 -5.91
C THR A 205 -15.10 -4.90 -6.59
N GLY A 206 -15.78 -4.68 -7.72
CA GLY A 206 -16.43 -5.76 -8.46
C GLY A 206 -15.46 -6.90 -8.81
N GLY A 207 -15.93 -8.13 -8.67
CA GLY A 207 -15.15 -9.34 -8.94
C GLY A 207 -14.21 -9.78 -7.81
N VAL A 208 -14.09 -9.02 -6.71
CA VAL A 208 -13.32 -9.44 -5.54
C VAL A 208 -14.13 -10.46 -4.74
N THR A 209 -13.62 -11.68 -4.60
CA THR A 209 -14.31 -12.81 -3.96
C THR A 209 -13.76 -13.19 -2.59
N ALA A 210 -12.65 -12.59 -2.16
CA ALA A 210 -11.98 -12.87 -0.90
C ALA A 210 -11.14 -11.67 -0.46
N HIS A 211 -10.73 -11.65 0.81
CA HIS A 211 -9.91 -10.59 1.40
C HIS A 211 -8.63 -10.31 0.60
N ASP A 212 -7.89 -11.35 0.21
CA ASP A 212 -6.65 -11.19 -0.55
C ASP A 212 -6.88 -10.95 -2.06
N GLY A 213 -8.14 -10.83 -2.49
CA GLY A 213 -8.56 -10.81 -3.89
C GLY A 213 -8.48 -9.46 -4.60
N TYR A 214 -8.18 -8.36 -3.92
CA TYR A 214 -8.25 -7.00 -4.51
C TYR A 214 -7.28 -6.77 -5.68
N TYR A 215 -6.19 -7.53 -5.73
CA TYR A 215 -5.16 -7.44 -6.77
C TYR A 215 -5.29 -8.58 -7.79
N ALA A 216 -6.35 -9.38 -7.72
CA ALA A 216 -6.56 -10.50 -8.64
C ALA A 216 -6.85 -9.96 -10.06
N PRO A 217 -6.28 -10.57 -11.11
CA PRO A 217 -6.56 -10.20 -12.49
C PRO A 217 -8.05 -10.21 -12.83
N GLY A 218 -8.51 -9.22 -13.58
CA GLY A 218 -9.90 -9.11 -14.04
C GLY A 218 -10.86 -8.44 -13.04
N THR A 219 -10.44 -8.18 -11.82
CA THR A 219 -11.24 -7.43 -10.83
C THR A 219 -11.31 -5.95 -11.17
N GLU A 220 -12.42 -5.30 -10.79
CA GLU A 220 -12.54 -3.84 -10.90
C GLU A 220 -11.58 -3.12 -9.95
N SER A 221 -11.24 -3.73 -8.81
CA SER A 221 -10.28 -3.17 -7.87
C SER A 221 -8.87 -3.11 -8.45
N LEU A 222 -8.41 -4.12 -9.19
CA LEU A 222 -7.11 -4.06 -9.84
C LEU A 222 -7.06 -2.94 -10.90
N ARG A 223 -8.11 -2.83 -11.73
CA ARG A 223 -8.26 -1.73 -12.70
C ARG A 223 -8.26 -0.36 -12.03
N ALA A 224 -8.94 -0.24 -10.89
CA ALA A 224 -8.98 0.98 -10.11
C ALA A 224 -7.62 1.33 -9.53
N LEU A 225 -6.94 0.37 -8.90
CA LEU A 225 -5.60 0.54 -8.34
C LEU A 225 -4.56 0.92 -9.40
N ALA A 226 -4.65 0.33 -10.60
CA ALA A 226 -3.78 0.66 -11.72
C ALA A 226 -3.96 2.10 -12.21
N ARG A 227 -5.20 2.62 -12.23
CA ARG A 227 -5.47 4.04 -12.54
C ARG A 227 -4.95 4.98 -11.46
N VAL A 228 -5.16 4.62 -10.19
CA VAL A 228 -4.60 5.39 -9.06
C VAL A 228 -3.07 5.40 -9.11
N ALA A 229 -2.43 4.29 -9.49
CA ALA A 229 -0.96 4.20 -9.63
C ALA A 229 -0.38 5.24 -10.60
N VAL A 230 -1.17 5.71 -11.57
CA VAL A 230 -0.80 6.75 -12.54
C VAL A 230 -1.53 8.08 -12.31
N GLY A 231 -2.10 8.27 -11.10
CA GLY A 231 -2.75 9.52 -10.68
C GLY A 231 -4.11 9.79 -11.34
N GLU A 232 -4.68 8.82 -12.04
CA GLU A 232 -5.99 8.90 -12.68
C GLU A 232 -7.12 8.56 -11.70
N ARG A 233 -8.35 8.96 -12.05
CA ARG A 233 -9.53 8.58 -11.26
C ARG A 233 -9.99 7.17 -11.69
N PRO A 234 -10.22 6.25 -10.75
CA PRO A 234 -10.80 4.94 -11.01
C PRO A 234 -12.28 5.00 -11.42
#